data_AF-A0A158Q314-F1
#
_entry.id   AF-A0A158Q314-F1
#
_cell.length_a   1.000
_cell.length_b   1.000
_cell.length_c   1.000
_cell.angle_alpha   90.00
_cell.angle_beta   90.00
_cell.angle_gamma   90.00
#
_symmetry.space_group_name_H-M   'P 1'
#
loop_
_entity.id
_entity.type
_entity.pdbx_description
1 polymer ?
#
loop_
_entity_poly.entity_id
_entity_poly.type
_entity_poly.pdbx_seq_one_letter_code
_entity_poly.pdbx_strand_id
1 'polypeptide(L)'
;MSRKRSGPRDTAKDIILGLDPSGESPRQPREGIAKITDANCFSRKKAPVNAVQPTLIKQTDSNVLQNLQNQLSLLQQQYNELLRKEMEARKILEANQNALNQKLSSIDINDLMKEIEGLRRGITMNDGKANRNVDNKLNDLCQQINDIKRMITDEIDERSKMIQLQKDDIIQKILCEEEFKNFEKQNFERKIKQGLEKMNEEIQLLRDAKNIKSGVNQNINDESELNRKIMKNSSDVQEWCKRQINEFKEELARKLAKDLDKKLEILSNELRNMSEDHEREKAECRNKLNGINEALANLESQIEDGDNKINKLTLTSSQSRKNDENRLLMKIDEIEELINHYTNDLKKVIGDIHNGKQNIKFPSFDFDILRNEMDSIAADRNKMSMAGLLKLEEKISELQNGFHRDKLELQHQFEILAINMDGMEGITNHLHKLQSIHNEMNKAQQMLRDRVEKQIPHDLNELSAKTDNVKHQLNTRIDREEEERLFAIKKLQEKIETDLGLQKTENKIGIDENMKIAVRKLAESVVTAKDFLNNKITVEVQQVCV
;
A
#
# COMPACT_ATOMS: atom_id res chain seq x y z
N MET A 1 25.41 11.39 -47.67
CA MET A 1 24.24 11.48 -46.76
C MET A 1 24.63 10.80 -45.44
N SER A 2 24.66 11.55 -44.35
CA SER A 2 25.36 11.19 -43.10
C SER A 2 24.79 9.94 -42.43
N ARG A 3 25.61 8.88 -42.27
CA ARG A 3 25.27 7.67 -41.51
C ARG A 3 25.37 7.97 -40.01
N LYS A 4 24.27 8.44 -39.41
CA LYS A 4 24.15 8.49 -37.93
C LYS A 4 24.13 7.07 -37.39
N ARG A 5 25.11 6.75 -36.54
CA ARG A 5 25.21 5.48 -35.80
C ARG A 5 23.98 5.34 -34.90
N SER A 6 23.24 4.26 -35.08
CA SER A 6 22.14 3.86 -34.19
C SER A 6 22.72 3.60 -32.80
N GLY A 7 22.29 4.38 -31.80
CA GLY A 7 22.56 4.10 -30.40
C GLY A 7 21.79 2.86 -29.93
N PRO A 8 22.12 2.31 -28.74
CA PRO A 8 21.35 1.22 -28.13
C PRO A 8 19.89 1.65 -28.00
N ARG A 9 18.97 0.79 -28.46
CA ARG A 9 17.54 1.01 -28.36
C ARG A 9 17.12 0.91 -26.89
N ASP A 10 16.27 1.81 -26.47
CA ASP A 10 15.70 1.82 -25.13
C ASP A 10 14.51 0.85 -25.09
N THR A 11 14.68 -0.26 -24.36
CA THR A 11 13.68 -1.31 -24.24
C THR A 11 12.34 -0.77 -23.70
N ALA A 12 12.38 0.26 -22.84
CA ALA A 12 11.16 0.89 -22.34
C ALA A 12 10.41 1.63 -23.46
N LYS A 13 11.13 2.36 -24.33
CA LYS A 13 10.53 2.99 -25.52
C LYS A 13 9.98 1.98 -26.50
N ASP A 14 10.66 0.86 -26.70
CA ASP A 14 10.19 -0.19 -27.61
C ASP A 14 8.85 -0.77 -27.13
N ILE A 15 8.71 -1.04 -25.82
CA ILE A 15 7.47 -1.53 -25.22
C ILE A 15 6.34 -0.51 -25.38
N ILE A 16 6.60 0.79 -25.13
CA ILE A 16 5.62 1.86 -25.29
C ILE A 16 5.16 1.99 -26.76
N LEU A 17 6.06 1.75 -27.72
CA LEU A 17 5.78 1.82 -29.15
C LEU A 17 5.23 0.51 -29.75
N GLY A 18 5.05 -0.54 -28.93
CA GLY A 18 4.59 -1.85 -29.40
C GLY A 18 5.60 -2.60 -30.28
N LEU A 19 6.89 -2.30 -30.14
CA LEU A 19 7.99 -3.00 -30.79
C LEU A 19 8.55 -4.09 -29.86
N ASP A 20 9.08 -5.17 -30.44
CA ASP A 20 9.74 -6.21 -29.65
C ASP A 20 10.92 -5.62 -28.84
N PRO A 21 11.04 -5.99 -27.54
CA PRO A 21 12.08 -5.47 -26.67
C PRO A 21 13.47 -5.82 -27.23
N SER A 22 14.27 -4.79 -27.46
CA SER A 22 15.58 -4.90 -28.10
C SER A 22 16.74 -5.31 -27.17
N GLY A 23 16.45 -5.77 -25.95
CA GLY A 23 17.44 -6.19 -24.95
C GLY A 23 17.41 -7.69 -24.68
N GLU A 24 18.58 -8.27 -24.36
CA GLU A 24 18.68 -9.65 -23.85
C GLU A 24 17.81 -9.81 -22.59
N SER A 25 16.97 -10.84 -22.57
CA SER A 25 16.14 -11.20 -21.42
C SER A 25 17.00 -11.42 -20.15
N PRO A 26 16.54 -10.99 -18.96
CA PRO A 26 17.30 -11.10 -17.71
C PRO A 26 17.78 -12.52 -17.45
N ARG A 27 19.07 -12.69 -17.12
CA ARG A 27 19.65 -13.99 -16.74
C ARG A 27 18.96 -14.51 -15.47
N GLN A 28 18.55 -15.79 -15.49
CA GLN A 28 18.00 -16.47 -14.32
C GLN A 28 18.99 -16.39 -13.13
N PRO A 29 18.49 -16.18 -11.89
CA PRO A 29 19.33 -16.14 -10.71
C PRO A 29 20.04 -17.49 -10.49
N ARG A 30 21.33 -17.40 -10.16
CA ARG A 30 22.21 -18.55 -9.92
C ARG A 30 21.82 -19.21 -8.59
N GLU A 31 21.33 -20.44 -8.62
CA GLU A 31 21.01 -21.22 -7.42
C GLU A 31 22.25 -21.40 -6.54
N GLY A 32 22.28 -20.74 -5.38
CA GLY A 32 23.27 -20.92 -4.33
C GLY A 32 22.77 -21.92 -3.30
N ILE A 33 23.37 -23.11 -3.27
CA ILE A 33 23.11 -24.18 -2.33
C ILE A 33 23.66 -23.80 -0.95
N ALA A 34 22.79 -23.41 -0.01
CA ALA A 34 23.14 -23.37 1.42
C ALA A 34 22.67 -24.67 2.09
N LYS A 35 23.62 -25.55 2.40
CA LYS A 35 23.39 -26.70 3.29
C LYS A 35 23.25 -26.18 4.72
N ILE A 36 22.02 -26.15 5.24
CA ILE A 36 21.78 -26.02 6.69
C ILE A 36 21.68 -27.45 7.24
N THR A 37 22.56 -27.76 8.17
CA THR A 37 22.56 -29.00 8.94
C THR A 37 21.65 -28.81 10.15
N ASP A 38 20.75 -29.75 10.35
CA ASP A 38 19.78 -29.78 11.43
C ASP A 38 20.44 -29.84 12.82
N ALA A 39 20.02 -28.94 13.70
CA ALA A 39 20.20 -29.08 15.15
C ALA A 39 18.89 -28.70 15.86
N ASN A 40 18.10 -29.73 16.14
CA ASN A 40 17.14 -29.90 17.24
C ASN A 40 17.03 -28.75 18.25
N CYS A 41 15.80 -28.26 18.49
CA CYS A 41 15.37 -27.85 19.83
C CYS A 41 13.84 -27.94 20.03
N PHE A 42 13.46 -28.84 20.92
CA PHE A 42 12.25 -28.85 21.76
C PHE A 42 10.86 -29.11 21.13
N SER A 43 10.53 -30.39 20.99
CA SER A 43 9.15 -30.90 21.16
C SER A 43 9.04 -31.66 22.48
N ARG A 44 8.19 -31.19 23.41
CA ARG A 44 7.75 -31.94 24.60
C ARG A 44 6.41 -32.61 24.31
N LYS A 45 6.40 -33.92 24.04
CA LYS A 45 5.26 -34.80 24.34
C LYS A 45 5.79 -36.06 25.04
N LYS A 46 5.18 -36.37 26.18
CA LYS A 46 5.53 -37.44 27.12
C LYS A 46 5.15 -38.82 26.56
N ALA A 47 6.07 -39.78 26.58
CA ALA A 47 5.80 -41.21 26.71
C ALA A 47 7.05 -41.93 27.29
N PRO A 48 6.91 -42.97 28.12
CA PRO A 48 7.92 -43.35 29.12
C PRO A 48 8.99 -44.38 28.68
N VAL A 49 10.08 -44.28 29.44
CA VAL A 49 11.38 -44.96 29.53
C VAL A 49 11.36 -46.49 29.62
N ASN A 50 12.36 -47.14 28.99
CA ASN A 50 12.98 -48.39 29.45
C ASN A 50 14.52 -48.25 29.38
N ALA A 51 15.20 -48.72 30.43
CA ALA A 51 16.60 -48.43 30.78
C ALA A 51 17.65 -49.36 30.14
N VAL A 52 18.87 -48.85 29.90
CA VAL A 52 20.11 -49.61 29.64
C VAL A 52 21.25 -49.02 30.48
N GLN A 53 22.00 -49.89 31.17
CA GLN A 53 23.02 -49.61 32.19
C GLN A 53 24.40 -49.17 31.62
N PRO A 54 25.24 -48.49 32.44
CA PRO A 54 26.60 -48.07 32.08
C PRO A 54 27.66 -49.14 32.42
N THR A 55 28.65 -49.34 31.55
CA THR A 55 29.77 -50.28 31.76
C THR A 55 31.03 -49.56 32.25
N LEU A 56 31.62 -50.12 33.32
CA LEU A 56 32.83 -49.69 34.02
C LEU A 56 34.08 -49.50 33.13
N ILE A 57 34.82 -48.43 33.40
CA ILE A 57 36.17 -48.13 32.90
C ILE A 57 37.20 -48.94 33.71
N LYS A 58 38.09 -49.67 33.02
CA LYS A 58 39.27 -50.32 33.60
C LYS A 58 40.54 -49.55 33.22
N GLN A 59 41.33 -49.24 34.24
CA GLN A 59 42.75 -48.84 34.23
C GLN A 59 43.13 -47.73 33.24
N THR A 60 42.99 -46.49 33.71
CA THR A 60 43.48 -45.28 33.06
C THR A 60 45.01 -45.24 33.06
N ASP A 61 45.60 -45.16 31.86
CA ASP A 61 47.02 -44.87 31.65
C ASP A 61 47.43 -43.59 32.39
N SER A 62 48.62 -43.59 33.01
CA SER A 62 49.18 -42.42 33.70
C SER A 62 49.21 -41.16 32.82
N ASN A 63 49.36 -41.33 31.51
CA ASN A 63 49.30 -40.23 30.54
C ASN A 63 47.90 -39.62 30.42
N VAL A 64 46.84 -40.43 30.58
CA VAL A 64 45.45 -39.95 30.61
C VAL A 64 45.20 -39.14 31.88
N LEU A 65 45.72 -39.56 33.03
CA LEU A 65 45.66 -38.80 34.28
C LEU A 65 46.38 -37.45 34.16
N GLN A 66 47.58 -37.42 33.57
CA GLN A 66 48.33 -36.18 33.37
C GLN A 66 47.63 -35.23 32.37
N ASN A 67 47.07 -35.77 31.29
CA ASN A 67 46.25 -35.00 30.35
C ASN A 67 44.98 -34.46 31.00
N LEU A 68 44.28 -35.25 31.80
CA LEU A 68 43.12 -34.80 32.57
C LEU A 68 43.52 -33.71 33.57
N GLN A 69 44.67 -33.84 34.25
CA GLN A 69 45.17 -32.84 35.19
C GLN A 69 45.51 -31.52 34.50
N ASN A 70 46.13 -31.57 33.32
CA ASN A 70 46.39 -30.39 32.49
C ASN A 70 45.08 -29.74 31.98
N GLN A 71 44.11 -30.55 31.55
CA GLN A 71 42.78 -30.07 31.16
C GLN A 71 42.05 -29.41 32.34
N LEU A 72 42.14 -29.98 33.55
CA LEU A 72 41.53 -29.43 34.76
C LEU A 72 42.17 -28.10 35.17
N SER A 73 43.50 -27.99 35.05
CA SER A 73 44.24 -26.74 35.26
C SER A 73 43.85 -25.66 34.24
N LEU A 74 43.70 -26.04 32.96
CA LEU A 74 43.26 -25.11 31.90
C LEU A 74 41.81 -24.64 32.14
N LEU A 75 40.92 -25.56 32.52
CA LEU A 75 39.52 -25.25 32.90
C LEU A 75 39.46 -24.33 34.12
N GLN A 76 40.32 -24.53 35.13
CA GLN A 76 40.41 -23.64 36.28
C GLN A 76 40.91 -22.24 35.90
N GLN A 77 41.91 -22.13 35.00
CA GLN A 77 42.35 -20.83 34.47
C GLN A 77 41.23 -20.13 33.69
N GLN A 78 40.54 -20.85 32.81
CA GLN A 78 39.40 -20.32 32.05
C GLN A 78 38.26 -19.88 32.97
N TYR A 79 37.95 -20.65 34.02
CA TYR A 79 36.94 -20.28 35.01
C TYR A 79 37.31 -18.99 35.76
N ASN A 80 38.57 -18.84 36.16
CA ASN A 80 39.05 -17.62 36.82
C ASN A 80 39.04 -16.41 35.89
N GLU A 81 39.39 -16.59 34.61
CA GLU A 81 39.32 -15.51 33.61
C GLU A 81 37.87 -15.10 33.33
N LEU A 82 36.96 -16.08 33.23
CA LEU A 82 35.51 -15.84 33.09
C LEU A 82 34.96 -15.09 34.30
N LEU A 83 35.34 -15.48 35.52
CA LEU A 83 34.93 -14.83 36.75
C LEU A 83 35.44 -13.37 36.83
N ARG A 84 36.67 -13.11 36.37
CA ARG A 84 37.22 -11.75 36.28
C ARG A 84 36.45 -10.89 35.29
N LYS A 85 36.15 -11.43 34.10
CA LYS A 85 35.33 -10.77 33.06
C LYS A 85 33.91 -10.52 33.55
N GLU A 86 33.32 -11.43 34.33
CA GLU A 86 32.00 -11.24 34.95
C GLU A 86 32.01 -10.11 35.98
N MET A 87 33.02 -10.03 36.85
CA MET A 87 33.16 -8.92 37.81
C MET A 87 33.33 -7.57 37.11
N GLU A 88 34.10 -7.52 36.03
CA GLU A 88 34.27 -6.31 35.21
C GLU A 88 32.96 -5.89 34.55
N ALA A 89 32.21 -6.83 33.98
CA ALA A 89 30.88 -6.58 33.41
C ALA A 89 29.88 -6.09 34.47
N ARG A 90 29.89 -6.64 35.69
CA ARG A 90 29.06 -6.16 36.80
C ARG A 90 29.40 -4.72 37.19
N LYS A 91 30.69 -4.37 37.24
CA LYS A 91 31.13 -2.99 37.55
C LYS A 91 30.69 -1.99 36.46
N ILE A 92 30.72 -2.39 35.19
CA ILE A 92 30.22 -1.58 34.08
C ILE A 92 28.70 -1.40 34.17
N LEU A 93 27.96 -2.47 34.47
CA LEU A 93 26.50 -2.40 34.66
C LEU A 93 26.12 -1.48 35.83
N GLU A 94 26.84 -1.56 36.95
CA GLU A 94 26.61 -0.71 38.11
C GLU A 94 26.91 0.77 37.82
N ALA A 95 28.00 1.06 37.09
CA ALA A 95 28.30 2.42 36.62
C ALA A 95 27.21 2.96 35.67
N ASN A 96 26.71 2.13 34.76
CA ASN A 96 25.63 2.48 33.85
C ASN A 96 24.31 2.74 34.59
N GLN A 97 23.98 1.91 35.59
CA GLN A 97 22.80 2.09 36.42
C GLN A 97 22.87 3.39 37.22
N ASN A 98 24.03 3.71 37.80
CA ASN A 98 24.24 4.97 38.51
C ASN A 98 24.15 6.19 37.59
N ALA A 99 24.68 6.11 36.37
CA ALA A 99 24.54 7.16 35.36
C ALA A 99 23.08 7.34 34.91
N LEU A 100 22.33 6.24 34.74
CA LEU A 100 20.89 6.27 34.45
C LEU A 100 20.10 6.91 35.58
N ASN A 101 20.40 6.56 36.83
CA ASN A 101 19.76 7.14 38.01
C ASN A 101 20.05 8.64 38.14
N GLN A 102 21.29 9.08 37.87
CA GLN A 102 21.62 10.51 37.80
C GLN A 102 20.82 11.23 36.70
N LYS A 103 20.75 10.65 35.50
CA LYS A 103 19.95 11.22 34.40
C LYS A 103 18.47 11.31 34.77
N LEU A 104 17.88 10.26 35.33
CA LEU A 104 16.50 10.25 35.81
C LEU A 104 16.26 11.30 36.89
N SER A 105 17.20 11.51 37.80
CA SER A 105 17.10 12.55 38.84
C SER A 105 17.26 13.97 38.31
N SER A 106 17.98 14.15 37.19
CA SER A 106 18.18 15.46 36.55
C SER A 106 17.00 15.90 35.68
N ILE A 107 16.13 14.97 35.31
CA ILE A 107 14.90 15.27 34.58
C ILE A 107 13.90 15.80 35.60
N ASP A 108 13.79 17.11 35.72
CA ASP A 108 12.72 17.74 36.51
C ASP A 108 11.39 17.45 35.82
N ILE A 109 10.62 16.51 36.39
CA ILE A 109 9.31 16.08 35.88
C ILE A 109 8.39 17.29 35.65
N ASN A 110 8.58 18.36 36.42
CA ASN A 110 7.79 19.59 36.28
C ASN A 110 8.05 20.32 34.96
N ASP A 111 9.29 20.31 34.45
CA ASP A 111 9.62 20.96 33.18
C ASP A 111 9.10 20.15 31.99
N LEU A 112 9.23 18.82 32.03
CA LEU A 112 8.57 17.95 31.05
C LEU A 112 7.05 18.12 31.07
N MET A 113 6.44 18.23 32.24
CA MET A 113 5.00 18.49 32.35
C MET A 113 4.62 19.83 31.72
N LYS A 114 5.39 20.91 31.95
CA LYS A 114 5.14 22.20 31.30
C LYS A 114 5.28 22.13 29.78
N GLU A 115 6.27 21.40 29.27
CA GLU A 115 6.45 21.20 27.83
C GLU A 115 5.29 20.40 27.22
N ILE A 116 4.85 19.32 27.89
CA ILE A 116 3.67 18.53 27.49
C ILE A 116 2.40 19.39 27.53
N GLU A 117 2.22 20.24 28.54
CA GLU A 117 1.08 21.16 28.63
C GLU A 117 1.10 22.20 27.49
N GLY A 118 2.29 22.69 27.13
CA GLY A 118 2.51 23.59 26.00
C GLY A 118 2.17 22.93 24.66
N LEU A 119 2.64 21.70 24.46
CA LEU A 119 2.32 20.89 23.27
C LEU A 119 0.83 20.56 23.22
N ARG A 120 0.20 20.19 24.35
CA ARG A 120 -1.25 19.95 24.41
C ARG A 120 -2.06 21.20 24.03
N ARG A 121 -1.65 22.40 24.46
CA ARG A 121 -2.29 23.65 24.04
C ARG A 121 -2.08 23.96 22.55
N GLY A 122 -0.89 23.68 22.02
CA GLY A 122 -0.60 23.83 20.60
C GLY A 122 -1.41 22.88 19.71
N ILE A 123 -1.53 21.61 20.13
CA ILE A 123 -2.30 20.57 19.44
C ILE A 123 -3.80 20.88 19.50
N THR A 124 -4.34 21.25 20.66
CA THR A 124 -5.79 21.57 20.77
C THR A 124 -6.21 22.82 19.98
N MET A 125 -5.32 23.81 19.82
CA MET A 125 -5.60 25.00 18.99
C MET A 125 -5.56 24.71 17.49
N ASN A 126 -4.72 23.77 17.03
CA ASN A 126 -4.61 23.40 15.61
C ASN A 126 -5.56 22.27 15.21
N ASP A 127 -5.82 21.29 16.08
CA ASP A 127 -6.78 20.21 15.83
C ASP A 127 -8.23 20.71 15.85
N GLY A 128 -8.55 21.75 16.62
CA GLY A 128 -9.91 22.29 16.66
C GLY A 128 -10.41 22.81 15.30
N LYS A 129 -9.50 23.24 14.40
CA LYS A 129 -9.86 23.74 13.06
C LYS A 129 -9.60 22.71 11.97
N ALA A 130 -8.52 21.94 12.05
CA ALA A 130 -8.23 20.88 11.08
C ALA A 130 -9.17 19.68 11.24
N ASN A 131 -9.41 19.24 12.48
CA ASN A 131 -10.24 18.07 12.77
C ASN A 131 -11.72 18.35 12.51
N ARG A 132 -12.23 19.55 12.82
CA ARG A 132 -13.61 19.92 12.43
C ARG A 132 -13.81 19.92 10.91
N ASN A 133 -12.82 20.34 10.13
CA ASN A 133 -12.92 20.31 8.68
C ASN A 133 -12.85 18.89 8.11
N VAL A 134 -12.02 18.02 8.69
CA VAL A 134 -11.96 16.60 8.31
C VAL A 134 -13.24 15.89 8.74
N ASP A 135 -13.69 16.06 9.98
CA ASP A 135 -14.92 15.44 10.50
C ASP A 135 -16.16 15.92 9.73
N ASN A 136 -16.27 17.21 9.39
CA ASN A 136 -17.36 17.71 8.56
C ASN A 136 -17.33 17.10 7.16
N LYS A 137 -16.16 17.04 6.51
CA LYS A 137 -16.01 16.40 5.20
C LYS A 137 -16.27 14.89 5.25
N LEU A 138 -15.87 14.23 6.33
CA LEU A 138 -16.05 12.80 6.52
C LEU A 138 -17.53 12.49 6.79
N ASN A 139 -18.23 13.33 7.55
CA ASN A 139 -19.67 13.26 7.74
C ASN A 139 -20.42 13.54 6.42
N ASP A 140 -20.00 14.53 5.63
CA ASP A 140 -20.57 14.81 4.30
C ASP A 140 -20.36 13.63 3.34
N LEU A 141 -19.16 13.02 3.32
CA LEU A 141 -18.87 11.83 2.53
C LEU A 141 -19.66 10.61 3.02
N CYS A 142 -19.79 10.41 4.33
CA CYS A 142 -20.62 9.35 4.90
C CYS A 142 -22.09 9.54 4.53
N GLN A 143 -22.59 10.77 4.54
CA GLN A 143 -23.95 11.10 4.10
C GLN A 143 -24.13 10.81 2.61
N GLN A 144 -23.19 11.23 1.76
CA GLN A 144 -23.20 10.93 0.32
C GLN A 144 -23.17 9.41 0.05
N ILE A 145 -22.34 8.65 0.78
CA ILE A 145 -22.29 7.19 0.66
C ILE A 145 -23.63 6.56 1.07
N ASN A 146 -24.27 7.06 2.12
CA ASN A 146 -25.58 6.55 2.56
C ASN A 146 -26.69 6.90 1.56
N ASP A 147 -26.66 8.08 0.96
CA ASP A 147 -27.60 8.46 -0.11
C ASP A 147 -27.39 7.62 -1.37
N ILE A 148 -26.14 7.35 -1.78
CA ILE A 148 -25.83 6.42 -2.89
C ILE A 148 -26.31 4.99 -2.56
N LYS A 149 -26.08 4.50 -1.33
CA LYS A 149 -26.60 3.20 -0.89
C LYS A 149 -28.12 3.14 -0.96
N ARG A 150 -28.82 4.19 -0.53
CA ARG A 150 -30.28 4.28 -0.63
C ARG A 150 -30.72 4.24 -2.09
N MET A 151 -30.11 5.06 -2.96
CA MET A 151 -30.39 5.06 -4.40
C MET A 151 -30.17 3.70 -5.07
N ILE A 152 -29.08 2.99 -4.75
CA ILE A 152 -28.82 1.64 -5.29
C ILE A 152 -29.87 0.65 -4.79
N THR A 153 -30.28 0.76 -3.52
CA THR A 153 -31.31 -0.13 -2.95
C THR A 153 -32.66 0.11 -3.60
N ASP A 154 -33.05 1.37 -3.78
CA ASP A 154 -34.27 1.77 -4.48
C ASP A 154 -34.27 1.27 -5.94
N GLU A 155 -33.15 1.41 -6.66
CA GLU A 155 -32.97 0.90 -8.03
C GLU A 155 -33.07 -0.64 -8.09
N ILE A 156 -32.47 -1.36 -7.13
CA ILE A 156 -32.57 -2.82 -7.05
C ILE A 156 -34.03 -3.24 -6.80
N ASP A 157 -34.75 -2.55 -5.94
CA ASP A 157 -36.15 -2.81 -5.64
C ASP A 157 -37.06 -2.50 -6.85
N GLU A 158 -36.82 -1.41 -7.56
CA GLU A 158 -37.53 -1.07 -8.81
C GLU A 158 -37.28 -2.09 -9.91
N ARG A 159 -36.01 -2.47 -10.15
CA ARG A 159 -35.66 -3.53 -11.12
C ARG A 159 -36.29 -4.86 -10.73
N SER A 160 -36.33 -5.20 -9.44
CA SER A 160 -36.98 -6.43 -8.95
C SER A 160 -38.48 -6.42 -9.21
N LYS A 161 -39.17 -5.29 -8.99
CA LYS A 161 -40.60 -5.11 -9.34
C LYS A 161 -40.83 -5.21 -10.84
N MET A 162 -39.97 -4.61 -11.66
CA MET A 162 -40.06 -4.68 -13.12
C MET A 162 -39.88 -6.11 -13.65
N ILE A 163 -38.89 -6.85 -13.15
CA ILE A 163 -38.69 -8.26 -13.49
C ILE A 163 -39.91 -9.09 -13.09
N GLN A 164 -40.48 -8.84 -11.92
CA GLN A 164 -41.67 -9.54 -11.46
C GLN A 164 -42.90 -9.22 -12.34
N LEU A 165 -43.11 -7.96 -12.72
CA LEU A 165 -44.17 -7.56 -13.66
C LEU A 165 -43.99 -8.20 -15.04
N GLN A 166 -42.76 -8.23 -15.58
CA GLN A 166 -42.46 -8.91 -16.85
C GLN A 166 -42.73 -10.42 -16.76
N LYS A 167 -42.37 -11.04 -15.64
CA LYS A 167 -42.66 -12.45 -15.39
C LYS A 167 -44.16 -12.72 -15.34
N ASP A 168 -44.93 -11.86 -14.66
CA ASP A 168 -46.38 -11.99 -14.54
C ASP A 168 -47.08 -11.76 -15.89
N ASP A 169 -46.61 -10.82 -16.72
CA ASP A 169 -47.11 -10.60 -18.08
C ASP A 169 -46.83 -11.80 -19.00
N ILE A 170 -45.65 -12.42 -18.91
CA ILE A 170 -45.32 -13.65 -19.63
C ILE A 170 -46.23 -14.80 -19.17
N ILE A 171 -46.45 -14.96 -17.86
CA ILE A 171 -47.35 -16.00 -17.31
C ILE A 171 -48.79 -15.77 -17.81
N GLN A 172 -49.29 -14.54 -17.79
CA GLN A 172 -50.62 -14.22 -18.32
C GLN A 172 -50.73 -14.52 -19.82
N LYS A 173 -49.73 -14.18 -20.63
CA LYS A 173 -49.70 -14.51 -22.05
C LYS A 173 -49.75 -16.02 -22.28
N ILE A 174 -48.99 -16.81 -21.52
CA ILE A 174 -49.01 -18.29 -21.60
C ILE A 174 -50.39 -18.83 -21.22
N LEU A 175 -51.00 -18.35 -20.13
CA LEU A 175 -52.33 -18.78 -19.70
C LEU A 175 -53.40 -18.45 -20.75
N CYS A 176 -53.40 -17.24 -21.30
CA CYS A 176 -54.30 -16.85 -22.39
C CYS A 176 -54.11 -17.71 -23.65
N GLU A 177 -52.86 -18.05 -24.02
CA GLU A 177 -52.58 -18.95 -25.15
C GLU A 177 -53.08 -20.38 -24.88
N GLU A 178 -52.97 -20.89 -23.65
CA GLU A 178 -53.49 -22.21 -23.25
C GLU A 178 -55.03 -22.24 -23.24
N GLU A 179 -55.69 -21.20 -22.73
CA GLU A 179 -57.14 -21.05 -22.77
C GLU A 179 -57.66 -21.00 -24.21
N PHE A 180 -56.98 -20.26 -25.08
CA PHE A 180 -57.32 -20.18 -26.50
C PHE A 180 -57.17 -21.54 -27.20
N LYS A 181 -56.06 -22.25 -26.98
CA LYS A 181 -55.86 -23.62 -27.50
C LYS A 181 -56.93 -24.59 -27.01
N ASN A 182 -57.33 -24.49 -25.74
CA ASN A 182 -58.40 -25.31 -25.17
C ASN A 182 -59.77 -24.99 -25.78
N PHE A 183 -60.06 -23.70 -26.02
CA PHE A 183 -61.29 -23.27 -26.68
C PHE A 183 -61.35 -23.73 -28.15
N GLU A 184 -60.25 -23.62 -28.89
CA GLU A 184 -60.17 -24.13 -30.27
C GLU A 184 -60.36 -25.66 -30.31
N LYS A 185 -59.73 -26.39 -29.38
CA LYS A 185 -59.90 -27.84 -29.25
C LYS A 185 -61.37 -28.22 -28.98
N GLN A 186 -62.05 -27.56 -28.04
CA GLN A 186 -63.46 -27.83 -27.76
C GLN A 186 -64.38 -27.51 -28.96
N ASN A 187 -64.11 -26.42 -29.68
CA ASN A 187 -64.86 -26.09 -30.88
C ASN A 187 -64.64 -27.10 -32.00
N PHE A 188 -63.42 -27.62 -32.14
CA PHE A 188 -63.10 -28.68 -33.10
C PHE A 188 -63.82 -29.98 -32.74
N GLU A 189 -63.82 -30.37 -31.47
CA GLU A 189 -64.57 -31.54 -30.96
C GLU A 189 -66.08 -31.41 -31.19
N ARG A 190 -66.68 -30.23 -30.96
CA ARG A 190 -68.09 -29.99 -31.29
C ARG A 190 -68.38 -30.11 -32.77
N LYS A 191 -67.53 -29.54 -33.63
CA LYS A 191 -67.69 -29.61 -35.09
C LYS A 191 -67.58 -31.06 -35.59
N ILE A 192 -66.65 -31.84 -35.06
CA ILE A 192 -66.54 -33.28 -35.37
C ILE A 192 -67.82 -34.00 -34.94
N LYS A 193 -68.32 -33.75 -33.73
CA LYS A 193 -69.52 -34.41 -33.21
C LYS A 193 -70.76 -34.09 -34.05
N GLN A 194 -70.96 -32.82 -34.42
CA GLN A 194 -72.03 -32.40 -35.34
C GLN A 194 -71.87 -33.02 -36.73
N GLY A 195 -70.63 -33.14 -37.23
CA GLY A 195 -70.34 -33.81 -38.49
C GLY A 195 -70.69 -35.30 -38.46
N LEU A 196 -70.36 -35.99 -37.36
CA LEU A 196 -70.70 -37.40 -37.15
C LEU A 196 -72.21 -37.61 -36.98
N GLU A 197 -72.93 -36.71 -36.29
CA GLU A 197 -74.38 -36.76 -36.15
C GLU A 197 -75.07 -36.62 -37.51
N LYS A 198 -74.68 -35.62 -38.32
CA LYS A 198 -75.20 -35.45 -39.69
C LYS A 198 -74.90 -36.65 -40.58
N MET A 199 -73.70 -37.21 -40.49
CA MET A 199 -73.33 -38.40 -41.25
C MET A 199 -74.14 -39.63 -40.81
N ASN A 200 -74.42 -39.78 -39.51
CA ASN A 200 -75.27 -40.86 -39.01
C ASN A 200 -76.73 -40.68 -39.45
N GLU A 201 -77.26 -39.46 -39.44
CA GLU A 201 -78.59 -39.15 -40.00
C GLU A 201 -78.65 -39.48 -41.48
N GLU A 202 -77.62 -39.12 -42.26
CA GLU A 202 -77.54 -39.42 -43.68
C GLU A 202 -77.39 -40.92 -43.96
N ILE A 203 -76.59 -41.65 -43.18
CA ILE A 203 -76.48 -43.11 -43.23
C ILE A 203 -77.83 -43.77 -42.90
N GLN A 204 -78.57 -43.23 -41.91
CA GLN A 204 -79.89 -43.74 -41.53
C GLN A 204 -80.90 -43.50 -42.65
N LEU A 205 -80.93 -42.30 -43.24
CA LEU A 205 -81.76 -41.97 -44.39
C LEU A 205 -81.42 -42.84 -45.61
N LEU A 206 -80.14 -43.10 -45.88
CA LEU A 206 -79.70 -44.01 -46.94
C LEU A 206 -80.10 -45.46 -46.67
N ARG A 207 -80.09 -45.90 -45.41
CA ARG A 207 -80.52 -47.24 -45.00
C ARG A 207 -82.04 -47.39 -45.17
N ASP A 208 -82.81 -46.37 -44.80
CA ASP A 208 -84.26 -46.33 -45.00
C ASP A 208 -84.62 -46.29 -46.48
N ALA A 209 -83.94 -45.45 -47.27
CA ALA A 209 -84.10 -45.41 -48.73
C ALA A 209 -83.73 -46.75 -49.38
N LYS A 210 -82.69 -47.44 -48.91
CA LYS A 210 -82.31 -48.78 -49.39
C LYS A 210 -83.35 -49.84 -49.05
N ASN A 211 -83.94 -49.80 -47.85
CA ASN A 211 -85.01 -50.71 -47.44
C ASN A 211 -86.32 -50.48 -48.22
N ILE A 212 -86.60 -49.24 -48.63
CA ILE A 212 -87.72 -48.92 -49.54
C ILE A 212 -87.40 -49.40 -50.97
N LYS A 213 -86.15 -49.27 -51.43
CA LYS A 213 -85.74 -49.64 -52.80
C LYS A 213 -85.56 -51.14 -53.03
N SER A 214 -85.44 -51.97 -51.98
CA SER A 214 -85.49 -53.44 -52.12
C SER A 214 -86.89 -54.00 -52.48
N GLY A 215 -87.93 -53.16 -52.53
CA GLY A 215 -89.31 -53.56 -52.85
C GLY A 215 -89.81 -53.25 -54.27
N VAL A 216 -89.06 -52.54 -55.12
CA VAL A 216 -89.57 -52.12 -56.45
C VAL A 216 -88.52 -52.34 -57.53
N ASN A 217 -88.63 -53.52 -58.14
CA ASN A 217 -87.91 -53.97 -59.32
C ASN A 217 -88.74 -53.57 -60.55
N GLN A 218 -88.32 -52.57 -61.34
CA GLN A 218 -88.60 -52.36 -62.78
C GLN A 218 -88.39 -50.87 -63.19
N ASN A 219 -87.24 -50.56 -63.81
CA ASN A 219 -87.08 -49.72 -65.02
C ASN A 219 -85.68 -49.10 -65.10
N ILE A 220 -84.86 -49.68 -65.98
CA ILE A 220 -83.41 -49.44 -66.12
C ILE A 220 -83.06 -48.08 -66.77
N ASN A 221 -84.05 -47.28 -67.21
CA ASN A 221 -83.77 -46.00 -67.90
C ASN A 221 -83.75 -44.77 -66.97
N ASP A 222 -84.55 -44.76 -65.90
CA ASP A 222 -84.61 -43.64 -64.94
C ASP A 222 -83.37 -43.59 -64.02
N GLU A 223 -82.70 -44.73 -63.85
CA GLU A 223 -81.47 -44.85 -63.06
C GLU A 223 -80.30 -44.07 -63.70
N SER A 224 -80.26 -43.97 -65.03
CA SER A 224 -79.24 -43.24 -65.78
C SER A 224 -79.36 -41.73 -65.60
N GLU A 225 -80.58 -41.19 -65.61
CA GLU A 225 -80.83 -39.76 -65.37
C GLU A 225 -80.65 -39.38 -63.91
N LEU A 226 -81.10 -40.24 -62.99
CA LEU A 226 -80.89 -40.04 -61.57
C LEU A 226 -79.40 -40.03 -61.23
N ASN A 227 -78.61 -40.98 -61.77
CA ASN A 227 -77.15 -40.99 -61.59
C ASN A 227 -76.49 -39.74 -62.17
N ARG A 228 -76.95 -39.21 -63.32
CA ARG A 228 -76.45 -37.93 -63.86
C ARG A 228 -76.78 -36.75 -62.94
N LYS A 229 -77.99 -36.66 -62.39
CA LYS A 229 -78.37 -35.62 -61.41
C LYS A 229 -77.58 -35.74 -60.11
N ILE A 230 -77.38 -36.96 -59.60
CA ILE A 230 -76.56 -37.23 -58.40
C ILE A 230 -75.10 -36.82 -58.64
N MET A 231 -74.51 -37.17 -59.79
CA MET A 231 -73.14 -36.78 -60.13
C MET A 231 -72.99 -35.26 -60.27
N LYS A 232 -73.97 -34.58 -60.90
CA LYS A 232 -73.96 -33.11 -61.00
C LYS A 232 -74.05 -32.46 -59.63
N ASN A 233 -75.01 -32.88 -58.80
CA ASN A 233 -75.14 -32.36 -57.43
C ASN A 233 -73.90 -32.66 -56.59
N SER A 234 -73.29 -33.84 -56.72
CA SER A 234 -72.04 -34.19 -56.06
C SER A 234 -70.90 -33.29 -56.51
N SER A 235 -70.82 -32.94 -57.80
CA SER A 235 -69.82 -32.00 -58.33
C SER A 235 -70.04 -30.58 -57.78
N ASP A 236 -71.29 -30.11 -57.77
CA ASP A 236 -71.65 -28.78 -57.26
C ASP A 236 -71.34 -28.66 -55.76
N VAL A 237 -71.64 -29.71 -54.97
CA VAL A 237 -71.29 -29.78 -53.54
C VAL A 237 -69.78 -29.84 -53.34
N GLN A 238 -69.05 -30.61 -54.15
CA GLN A 238 -67.58 -30.64 -54.09
C GLN A 238 -66.95 -29.28 -54.41
N GLU A 239 -67.45 -28.57 -55.42
CA GLU A 239 -66.99 -27.21 -55.73
C GLU A 239 -67.32 -26.23 -54.59
N TRP A 240 -68.53 -26.27 -54.05
CA TRP A 240 -68.93 -25.43 -52.92
C TRP A 240 -68.03 -25.68 -51.70
N CYS A 241 -67.78 -26.95 -51.36
CA CYS A 241 -66.84 -27.31 -50.28
C CYS A 241 -65.42 -26.81 -50.55
N LYS A 242 -64.91 -26.93 -51.78
CA LYS A 242 -63.59 -26.40 -52.16
C LYS A 242 -63.52 -24.88 -52.00
N ARG A 243 -64.56 -24.14 -52.41
CA ARG A 243 -64.64 -22.68 -52.22
C ARG A 243 -64.63 -22.31 -50.74
N GLN A 244 -65.44 -22.98 -49.92
CA GLN A 244 -65.47 -22.74 -48.47
C GLN A 244 -64.14 -23.06 -47.78
N ILE A 245 -63.45 -24.14 -48.18
CA ILE A 245 -62.11 -24.46 -47.67
C ILE A 245 -61.10 -23.38 -48.07
N ASN A 246 -61.15 -22.87 -49.30
CA ASN A 246 -60.25 -21.83 -49.76
C ASN A 246 -60.51 -20.48 -49.06
N GLU A 247 -61.77 -20.07 -48.92
CA GLU A 247 -62.15 -18.87 -48.15
C GLU A 247 -61.66 -18.96 -46.70
N PHE A 248 -61.85 -20.10 -46.05
CA PHE A 248 -61.37 -20.31 -44.69
C PHE A 248 -59.84 -20.28 -44.59
N LYS A 249 -59.12 -20.89 -45.55
CA LYS A 249 -57.65 -20.83 -45.62
C LYS A 249 -57.14 -19.40 -45.80
N GLU A 250 -57.77 -18.61 -46.67
CA GLU A 250 -57.40 -17.21 -46.87
C GLU A 250 -57.69 -16.35 -45.65
N GLU A 251 -58.81 -16.58 -44.96
CA GLU A 251 -59.12 -15.85 -43.72
C GLU A 251 -58.13 -16.19 -42.61
N LEU A 252 -57.76 -17.47 -42.47
CA LEU A 252 -56.76 -17.92 -41.51
C LEU A 252 -55.37 -17.34 -41.82
N ALA A 253 -54.97 -17.32 -43.09
CA ALA A 253 -53.73 -16.68 -43.52
C ALA A 253 -53.71 -15.16 -43.24
N ARG A 254 -54.83 -14.48 -43.48
CA ARG A 254 -54.99 -13.04 -43.17
C ARG A 254 -54.91 -12.75 -41.66
N LYS A 255 -55.49 -13.61 -40.82
CA LYS A 255 -55.40 -13.49 -39.36
C LYS A 255 -53.97 -13.72 -38.88
N LEU A 256 -53.32 -14.80 -39.34
CA LEU A 256 -51.94 -15.11 -38.98
C LEU A 256 -50.97 -14.00 -39.39
N ALA A 257 -51.12 -13.43 -40.59
CA ALA A 257 -50.30 -12.31 -41.04
C ALA A 257 -50.48 -11.07 -40.13
N LYS A 258 -51.72 -10.69 -39.81
CA LYS A 258 -51.99 -9.58 -38.88
C LYS A 258 -51.42 -9.80 -37.48
N ASP A 259 -51.47 -11.03 -36.98
CA ASP A 259 -50.93 -11.34 -35.65
C ASP A 259 -49.39 -11.33 -35.65
N LEU A 260 -48.75 -11.79 -36.73
CA LEU A 260 -47.30 -11.67 -36.91
C LEU A 260 -46.85 -10.22 -37.05
N ASP A 261 -47.56 -9.39 -37.82
CA ASP A 261 -47.24 -7.97 -37.97
C ASP A 261 -47.35 -7.24 -36.62
N LYS A 262 -48.40 -7.50 -35.82
CA LYS A 262 -48.52 -6.96 -34.46
C LYS A 262 -47.38 -7.41 -33.55
N LYS A 263 -47.00 -8.69 -33.60
CA LYS A 263 -45.86 -9.20 -32.81
C LYS A 263 -44.53 -8.54 -33.22
N LEU A 264 -44.32 -8.32 -34.52
CA LEU A 264 -43.14 -7.62 -35.03
C LEU A 264 -43.13 -6.14 -34.61
N GLU A 265 -44.28 -5.47 -34.63
CA GLU A 265 -44.40 -4.07 -34.18
C GLU A 265 -44.08 -3.93 -32.68
N ILE A 266 -44.56 -4.86 -31.84
CA ILE A 266 -44.23 -4.91 -30.42
C ILE A 266 -42.72 -5.11 -30.21
N LEU A 267 -42.13 -6.13 -30.84
CA LEU A 267 -40.69 -6.42 -30.74
C LEU A 267 -39.83 -5.25 -31.24
N SER A 268 -40.25 -4.57 -32.31
CA SER A 268 -39.55 -3.39 -32.83
C SER A 268 -39.59 -2.22 -31.84
N ASN A 269 -40.72 -2.01 -31.15
CA ASN A 269 -40.83 -0.98 -30.12
C ASN A 269 -40.00 -1.33 -28.88
N GLU A 270 -39.99 -2.60 -28.45
CA GLU A 270 -39.14 -3.08 -27.35
C GLU A 270 -37.65 -2.90 -27.65
N LEU A 271 -37.18 -3.26 -28.86
CA LEU A 271 -35.80 -3.03 -29.29
C LEU A 271 -35.43 -1.55 -29.31
N ARG A 272 -36.34 -0.68 -29.76
CA ARG A 272 -36.11 0.76 -29.75
C ARG A 272 -35.94 1.29 -28.33
N ASN A 273 -36.86 0.92 -27.42
CA ASN A 273 -36.80 1.35 -26.02
C ASN A 273 -35.50 0.86 -25.33
N MET A 274 -35.13 -0.41 -25.55
CA MET A 274 -33.86 -0.97 -25.04
C MET A 274 -32.64 -0.23 -25.58
N SER A 275 -32.65 0.19 -26.85
CA SER A 275 -31.57 0.99 -27.44
C SER A 275 -31.49 2.38 -26.82
N GLU A 276 -32.62 3.02 -26.55
CA GLU A 276 -32.69 4.35 -25.90
C GLU A 276 -32.19 4.29 -24.45
N ASP A 277 -32.60 3.27 -23.69
CA ASP A 277 -32.14 3.07 -22.32
C ASP A 277 -30.63 2.76 -22.25
N HIS A 278 -30.10 1.96 -23.18
CA HIS A 278 -28.67 1.68 -23.27
C HIS A 278 -27.84 2.95 -23.54
N GLU A 279 -28.31 3.84 -24.41
CA GLU A 279 -27.62 5.12 -24.67
C GLU A 279 -27.72 6.08 -23.47
N ARG A 280 -28.82 6.04 -22.71
CA ARG A 280 -28.96 6.79 -21.45
C ARG A 280 -27.95 6.28 -20.40
N GLU A 281 -27.86 4.97 -20.19
CA GLU A 281 -26.88 4.37 -19.26
C GLU A 281 -25.43 4.68 -19.68
N LYS A 282 -25.11 4.65 -20.98
CA LYS A 282 -23.81 5.08 -21.51
C LYS A 282 -23.51 6.55 -21.23
N ALA A 283 -24.50 7.44 -21.36
CA ALA A 283 -24.34 8.86 -21.05
C ALA A 283 -24.05 9.08 -19.56
N GLU A 284 -24.79 8.39 -18.68
CA GLU A 284 -24.55 8.43 -17.23
C GLU A 284 -23.17 7.91 -16.85
N CYS A 285 -22.73 6.78 -17.44
CA CYS A 285 -21.40 6.23 -17.21
C CYS A 285 -20.29 7.20 -17.65
N ARG A 286 -20.45 7.88 -18.79
CA ARG A 286 -19.51 8.91 -19.25
C ARG A 286 -19.45 10.09 -18.28
N ASN A 287 -20.59 10.55 -17.77
CA ASN A 287 -20.63 11.63 -16.78
C ASN A 287 -19.94 11.24 -15.46
N LYS A 288 -20.18 10.01 -14.97
CA LYS A 288 -19.50 9.47 -13.78
C LYS A 288 -17.99 9.36 -14.01
N LEU A 289 -17.55 8.86 -15.17
CA LEU A 289 -16.13 8.77 -15.54
C LEU A 289 -15.46 10.16 -15.57
N ASN A 290 -16.13 11.15 -16.14
CA ASN A 290 -15.62 12.53 -16.18
C ASN A 290 -15.48 13.11 -14.76
N GLY A 291 -16.47 12.89 -13.88
CA GLY A 291 -16.36 13.31 -12.47
C GLY A 291 -15.21 12.64 -11.71
N ILE A 292 -14.94 11.36 -11.98
CA ILE A 292 -13.78 10.65 -11.41
C ILE A 292 -12.47 11.24 -11.95
N ASN A 293 -12.37 11.53 -13.25
CA ASN A 293 -11.18 12.13 -13.84
C ASN A 293 -10.89 13.54 -13.29
N GLU A 294 -11.93 14.36 -13.07
CA GLU A 294 -11.79 15.66 -12.40
C GLU A 294 -11.32 15.51 -10.95
N ALA A 295 -11.86 14.53 -10.20
CA ALA A 295 -11.42 14.24 -8.84
C ALA A 295 -9.95 13.77 -8.79
N LEU A 296 -9.52 12.94 -9.75
CA LEU A 296 -8.14 12.50 -9.89
C LEU A 296 -7.19 13.66 -10.21
N ALA A 297 -7.54 14.52 -11.16
CA ALA A 297 -6.73 15.71 -11.48
C ALA A 297 -6.60 16.66 -10.27
N ASN A 298 -7.67 16.83 -9.49
CA ASN A 298 -7.62 17.62 -8.25
C ASN A 298 -6.71 16.98 -7.18
N LEU A 299 -6.72 15.64 -7.05
CA LEU A 299 -5.82 14.94 -6.13
C LEU A 299 -4.36 15.03 -6.56
N GLU A 300 -4.06 14.88 -7.85
CA GLU A 300 -2.72 15.06 -8.40
C GLU A 300 -2.19 16.46 -8.11
N SER A 301 -2.99 17.50 -8.35
CA SER A 301 -2.64 18.89 -8.01
C SER A 301 -2.39 19.10 -6.51
N GLN A 302 -3.18 18.47 -5.64
CA GLN A 302 -2.97 18.55 -4.18
C GLN A 302 -1.69 17.84 -3.72
N ILE A 303 -1.33 16.72 -4.35
CA ILE A 303 -0.08 16.00 -4.08
C ILE A 303 1.11 16.87 -4.51
N GLU A 304 1.05 17.45 -5.71
CA GLU A 304 2.09 18.37 -6.21
C GLU A 304 2.27 19.60 -5.30
N ASP A 305 1.17 20.21 -4.86
CA ASP A 305 1.19 21.31 -3.88
C ASP A 305 1.77 20.88 -2.52
N GLY A 306 1.48 19.65 -2.09
CA GLY A 306 2.02 19.02 -0.89
C GLY A 306 3.54 18.87 -0.97
N ASP A 307 4.04 18.27 -2.05
CA ASP A 307 5.46 18.07 -2.31
C ASP A 307 6.21 19.40 -2.38
N ASN A 308 5.65 20.40 -3.05
CA ASN A 308 6.22 21.74 -3.12
C ASN A 308 6.33 22.41 -1.73
N LYS A 309 5.32 22.22 -0.86
CA LYS A 309 5.38 22.72 0.53
C LYS A 309 6.41 21.98 1.36
N ILE A 310 6.48 20.65 1.27
CA ILE A 310 7.48 19.83 1.97
C ILE A 310 8.89 20.21 1.54
N ASN A 311 9.13 20.37 0.24
CA ASN A 311 10.41 20.80 -0.31
C ASN A 311 10.80 22.19 0.20
N LYS A 312 9.87 23.15 0.19
CA LYS A 312 10.10 24.51 0.72
C LYS A 312 10.41 24.48 2.22
N LEU A 313 9.67 23.71 3.01
CA LEU A 313 9.90 23.57 4.45
C LEU A 313 11.26 22.91 4.74
N THR A 314 11.60 21.85 4.02
CA THR A 314 12.87 21.13 4.16
C THR A 314 14.06 22.03 3.79
N LEU A 315 13.95 22.78 2.69
CA LEU A 315 14.97 23.74 2.26
C LEU A 315 15.13 24.87 3.28
N THR A 316 14.02 25.42 3.78
CA THR A 316 14.03 26.49 4.80
C THR A 316 14.66 26.00 6.11
N SER A 317 14.28 24.81 6.56
CA SER A 317 14.85 24.16 7.75
C SER A 317 16.35 23.88 7.59
N SER A 318 16.77 23.40 6.42
CA SER A 318 18.18 23.16 6.10
C SER A 318 18.98 24.46 6.09
N GLN A 319 18.45 25.52 5.49
CA GLN A 319 19.12 26.82 5.46
C GLN A 319 19.19 27.47 6.85
N SER A 320 18.14 27.37 7.66
CA SER A 320 18.17 27.85 9.04
C SER A 320 19.24 27.14 9.86
N ARG A 321 19.32 25.80 9.74
CA ARG A 321 20.36 25.00 10.40
C ARG A 321 21.77 25.40 9.95
N LYS A 322 21.99 25.60 8.65
CA LYS A 322 23.29 26.10 8.13
C LYS A 322 23.65 27.47 8.70
N ASN A 323 22.69 28.37 8.83
CA ASN A 323 22.94 29.69 9.41
C ASN A 323 23.29 29.59 10.90
N ASP A 324 22.58 28.75 11.66
CA ASP A 324 22.90 28.48 13.07
C ASP A 324 24.27 27.81 13.23
N GLU A 325 24.61 26.84 12.37
CA GLU A 325 25.93 26.20 12.34
C GLU A 325 27.04 27.19 12.08
N ASN A 326 26.91 28.04 11.05
CA ASN A 326 27.90 29.06 10.74
C ASN A 326 28.06 30.04 11.89
N ARG A 327 26.97 30.47 12.52
CA ARG A 327 27.01 31.36 13.69
C ARG A 327 27.78 30.73 14.85
N LEU A 328 27.55 29.44 15.14
CA LEU A 328 28.23 28.74 16.24
C LEU A 328 29.71 28.51 15.95
N LEU A 329 30.06 28.20 14.69
CA LEU A 329 31.46 28.08 14.27
C LEU A 329 32.19 29.43 14.33
N MET A 330 31.54 30.53 13.96
CA MET A 330 32.10 31.88 14.11
C MET A 330 32.36 32.24 15.57
N LYS A 331 31.46 31.87 16.51
CA LYS A 331 31.70 32.09 17.95
C LYS A 331 32.94 31.35 18.45
N ILE A 332 33.21 30.13 17.96
CA ILE A 332 34.45 29.42 18.29
C ILE A 332 35.68 30.15 17.74
N ASP A 333 35.61 30.67 16.51
CA ASP A 333 36.70 31.44 15.92
C ASP A 333 36.97 32.73 16.71
N GLU A 334 35.91 33.44 17.15
CA GLU A 334 36.03 34.63 18.03
C GLU A 334 36.66 34.28 19.38
N ILE A 335 36.29 33.14 19.97
CA ILE A 335 36.90 32.64 21.21
C ILE A 335 38.39 32.33 20.99
N GLU A 336 38.73 31.68 19.88
CA GLU A 336 40.11 31.36 19.52
C GLU A 336 40.95 32.65 19.40
N GLU A 337 40.44 33.67 18.71
CA GLU A 337 41.10 34.98 18.59
C GLU A 337 41.32 35.64 19.96
N LEU A 338 40.31 35.62 20.83
CA LEU A 338 40.40 36.19 22.19
C LEU A 338 41.47 35.48 23.03
N ILE A 339 41.48 34.14 23.01
CA ILE A 339 42.46 33.32 23.74
C ILE A 339 43.88 33.55 23.21
N ASN A 340 44.05 33.58 21.88
CA ASN A 340 45.33 33.83 21.23
C ASN A 340 45.85 35.23 21.54
N HIS A 341 44.98 36.25 21.52
CA HIS A 341 45.36 37.63 21.86
C HIS A 341 45.86 37.73 23.32
N TYR A 342 45.10 37.19 24.28
CA TYR A 342 45.50 37.19 25.68
C TYR A 342 46.80 36.42 25.93
N THR A 343 46.96 35.26 25.30
CA THR A 343 48.17 34.44 25.40
C THR A 343 49.39 35.18 24.84
N ASN A 344 49.26 35.85 23.69
CA ASN A 344 50.33 36.65 23.10
C ASN A 344 50.71 37.85 23.97
N ASP A 345 49.72 38.53 24.56
CA ASP A 345 49.97 39.62 25.51
C ASP A 345 50.70 39.12 26.77
N LEU A 346 50.34 37.93 27.28
CA LEU A 346 51.07 37.30 28.39
C LEU A 346 52.50 36.93 28.00
N LYS A 347 52.74 36.34 26.82
CA LYS A 347 54.10 36.05 26.32
C LYS A 347 54.93 37.34 26.24
N LYS A 348 54.34 38.45 25.81
CA LYS A 348 54.99 39.77 25.78
C LYS A 348 55.32 40.30 27.17
N VAL A 349 54.40 40.18 28.14
CA VAL A 349 54.65 40.55 29.55
C VAL A 349 55.78 39.73 30.15
N ILE A 350 55.80 38.42 29.93
CA ILE A 350 56.87 37.53 30.38
C ILE A 350 58.21 37.93 29.76
N GLY A 351 58.23 38.25 28.46
CA GLY A 351 59.41 38.78 27.78
C GLY A 351 59.90 40.13 28.35
N ASP A 352 58.98 41.02 28.70
CA ASP A 352 59.30 42.30 29.35
C ASP A 352 59.88 42.11 30.76
N ILE A 353 59.36 41.15 31.54
CA ILE A 353 59.91 40.78 32.87
C ILE A 353 61.31 40.19 32.71
N HIS A 354 61.50 39.30 31.73
CA HIS A 354 62.80 38.69 31.43
C HIS A 354 63.86 39.75 31.06
N ASN A 355 63.44 40.83 30.40
CA ASN A 355 64.29 41.97 30.05
C ASN A 355 64.50 42.98 31.21
N GLY A 356 64.02 42.67 32.42
CA GLY A 356 64.22 43.50 33.62
C GLY A 356 63.35 44.76 33.68
N LYS A 357 62.29 44.88 32.87
CA LYS A 357 61.35 46.00 33.00
C LYS A 357 60.55 45.84 34.29
N GLN A 358 60.59 46.86 35.14
CA GLN A 358 59.76 46.94 36.34
C GLN A 358 58.44 47.67 36.02
N ASN A 359 57.37 47.42 36.80
CA ASN A 359 56.02 47.97 36.63
C ASN A 359 55.26 47.55 35.36
N ILE A 360 55.27 46.26 35.03
CA ILE A 360 54.54 45.75 33.87
C ILE A 360 53.06 45.57 34.21
N LYS A 361 52.19 46.16 33.39
CA LYS A 361 50.74 45.98 33.47
C LYS A 361 50.35 44.66 32.83
N PHE A 362 49.77 43.76 33.60
CA PHE A 362 49.26 42.50 33.08
C PHE A 362 48.00 42.73 32.21
N PRO A 363 47.83 41.95 31.12
CA PRO A 363 46.61 42.00 30.33
C PRO A 363 45.41 41.57 31.16
N SER A 364 44.30 42.30 31.03
CA SER A 364 43.01 41.90 31.57
C SER A 364 42.30 41.00 30.56
N PHE A 365 41.84 39.84 31.01
CA PHE A 365 40.98 38.95 30.23
C PHE A 365 39.64 38.81 30.95
N ASP A 366 38.56 38.92 30.19
CA ASP A 366 37.22 38.74 30.72
C ASP A 366 36.81 37.27 30.59
N PHE A 367 37.01 36.54 31.69
CA PHE A 367 36.69 35.12 31.78
C PHE A 367 35.18 34.85 31.71
N ASP A 368 34.36 35.81 32.16
CA ASP A 368 32.92 35.65 32.18
C ASP A 368 32.35 35.73 30.75
N ILE A 369 32.91 36.59 29.90
CA ILE A 369 32.56 36.63 28.47
C ILE A 369 32.87 35.29 27.80
N LEU A 370 34.08 34.74 28.01
CA LEU A 370 34.48 33.45 27.43
C LEU A 370 33.53 32.33 27.87
N ARG A 371 33.23 32.29 29.18
CA ARG A 371 32.33 31.29 29.75
C ARG A 371 30.92 31.40 29.18
N ASN A 372 30.39 32.62 29.08
CA ASN A 372 29.06 32.88 28.51
C ASN A 372 28.98 32.44 27.04
N GLU A 373 30.03 32.65 26.25
CA GLU A 373 30.07 32.21 24.85
C GLU A 373 30.15 30.68 24.74
N MET A 374 30.97 30.02 25.57
CA MET A 374 31.02 28.55 25.64
C MET A 374 29.69 27.94 26.10
N ASP A 375 29.03 28.53 27.09
CA ASP A 375 27.71 28.11 27.57
C ASP A 375 26.64 28.37 26.50
N SER A 376 26.73 29.48 25.75
CA SER A 376 25.85 29.78 24.60
C SER A 376 25.99 28.73 23.51
N ILE A 377 27.22 28.30 23.20
CA ILE A 377 27.48 27.23 22.21
C ILE A 377 26.91 25.90 22.70
N ALA A 378 27.12 25.57 23.98
CA ALA A 378 26.59 24.35 24.59
C ALA A 378 25.05 24.31 24.60
N ALA A 379 24.39 25.46 24.80
CA ALA A 379 22.94 25.58 24.75
C ALA A 379 22.39 25.43 23.32
N ASP A 380 23.05 26.05 22.34
CA ASP A 380 22.59 26.09 20.94
C ASP A 380 23.03 24.87 20.11
N ARG A 381 23.79 23.94 20.68
CA ARG A 381 24.24 22.71 20.00
C ARG A 381 23.09 21.89 19.36
N ASN A 382 21.87 21.98 19.88
CA ASN A 382 20.69 21.30 19.33
C ASN A 382 20.33 21.78 17.91
N LYS A 383 20.79 22.98 17.52
CA LYS A 383 20.48 23.61 16.23
C LYS A 383 21.43 23.18 15.13
N MET A 384 22.52 22.47 15.45
CA MET A 384 23.50 21.99 14.47
C MET A 384 23.10 20.64 13.90
N SER A 385 23.42 20.41 12.62
CA SER A 385 23.44 19.08 12.04
C SER A 385 24.55 18.23 12.66
N MET A 386 24.47 16.93 12.39
CA MET A 386 25.49 15.98 12.81
C MET A 386 26.89 16.35 12.32
N ALA A 387 27.00 16.67 11.04
CA ALA A 387 28.24 17.11 10.43
C ALA A 387 28.73 18.44 11.04
N GLY A 388 27.80 19.34 11.39
CA GLY A 388 28.10 20.57 12.11
C GLY A 388 28.66 20.31 13.51
N LEU A 389 28.06 19.40 14.28
CA LEU A 389 28.54 19.01 15.61
C LEU A 389 29.94 18.40 15.57
N LEU A 390 30.23 17.53 14.60
CA LEU A 390 31.56 16.96 14.42
C LEU A 390 32.61 18.03 14.10
N LYS A 391 32.30 18.99 13.22
CA LYS A 391 33.18 20.14 12.94
C LYS A 391 33.39 21.02 14.16
N LEU A 392 32.36 21.24 14.97
CA LEU A 392 32.46 22.02 16.21
C LEU A 392 33.36 21.32 17.23
N GLU A 393 33.20 20.01 17.39
CA GLU A 393 34.04 19.19 18.27
C GLU A 393 35.50 19.20 17.82
N GLU A 394 35.75 19.08 16.51
CA GLU A 394 37.09 19.18 15.91
C GLU A 394 37.72 20.54 16.25
N LYS A 395 37.04 21.65 15.95
CA LYS A 395 37.54 23.00 16.26
C LYS A 395 37.80 23.22 17.75
N ILE A 396 36.89 22.79 18.63
CA ILE A 396 37.09 22.91 20.09
C ILE A 396 38.29 22.09 20.54
N SER A 397 38.48 20.90 19.97
CA SER A 397 39.62 20.05 20.30
C SER A 397 40.94 20.67 19.82
N GLU A 398 40.96 21.28 18.63
CA GLU A 398 42.11 22.04 18.12
C GLU A 398 42.43 23.24 19.02
N LEU A 399 41.43 24.05 19.37
CA LEU A 399 41.55 25.17 20.28
C LEU A 399 42.12 24.75 21.64
N GLN A 400 41.60 23.67 22.21
CA GLN A 400 42.08 23.13 23.48
C GLN A 400 43.54 22.69 23.41
N ASN A 401 43.92 21.99 22.34
CA ASN A 401 45.28 21.52 22.14
C ASN A 401 46.25 22.70 21.94
N GLY A 402 45.84 23.72 21.19
CA GLY A 402 46.59 24.97 21.02
C GLY A 402 46.78 25.68 22.36
N PHE A 403 45.69 25.93 23.08
CA PHE A 403 45.72 26.58 24.39
C PHE A 403 46.52 25.79 25.43
N HIS A 404 46.42 24.46 25.44
CA HIS A 404 47.20 23.62 26.35
C HIS A 404 48.71 23.73 26.06
N ARG A 405 49.09 23.73 24.78
CA ARG A 405 50.49 23.93 24.35
C ARG A 405 51.01 25.30 24.80
N ASP A 406 50.23 26.35 24.57
CA ASP A 406 50.60 27.71 24.98
C ASP A 406 50.71 27.85 26.50
N LYS A 407 49.79 27.22 27.24
CA LYS A 407 49.87 27.18 28.70
C LYS A 407 51.14 26.48 29.18
N LEU A 408 51.51 25.33 28.60
CA LEU A 408 52.76 24.64 28.94
C LEU A 408 53.99 25.50 28.62
N GLU A 409 53.98 26.21 27.49
CA GLU A 409 55.04 27.15 27.12
C GLU A 409 55.16 28.29 28.14
N LEU A 410 54.03 28.92 28.51
CA LEU A 410 53.98 29.96 29.54
C LEU A 410 54.43 29.44 30.91
N GLN A 411 54.03 28.22 31.30
CA GLN A 411 54.48 27.58 32.54
C GLN A 411 55.99 27.35 32.54
N HIS A 412 56.55 26.88 31.43
CA HIS A 412 57.99 26.67 31.31
C HIS A 412 58.77 28.00 31.39
N GLN A 413 58.31 29.03 30.68
CA GLN A 413 58.91 30.37 30.76
C GLN A 413 58.81 30.94 32.19
N PHE A 414 57.70 30.67 32.89
CA PHE A 414 57.53 31.05 34.28
C PHE A 414 58.49 30.33 35.22
N GLU A 415 58.67 29.02 35.08
CA GLU A 415 59.62 28.23 35.88
C GLU A 415 61.05 28.75 35.74
N ILE A 416 61.46 29.14 34.51
CA ILE A 416 62.77 29.75 34.26
C ILE A 416 62.92 31.10 34.97
N LEU A 417 61.86 31.93 34.99
CA LEU A 417 61.88 33.24 35.65
C LEU A 417 61.80 33.14 37.18
N ALA A 418 61.03 32.19 37.72
CA ALA A 418 60.83 32.02 39.16
C ALA A 418 62.13 31.69 39.90
N ILE A 419 63.13 31.14 39.20
CA ILE A 419 64.48 30.91 39.76
C ILE A 419 65.21 32.23 40.02
N ASN A 420 64.86 33.32 39.31
CA ASN A 420 65.69 34.52 39.21
C ASN A 420 65.07 35.79 39.83
N MET A 421 63.77 35.82 40.15
CA MET A 421 63.11 37.06 40.60
C MET A 421 62.07 36.84 41.71
N ASP A 422 62.23 37.59 42.81
CA ASP A 422 61.19 37.82 43.82
C ASP A 422 60.16 38.84 43.28
N GLY A 423 58.87 38.49 43.26
CA GLY A 423 57.79 39.35 42.75
C GLY A 423 56.80 38.67 41.77
N MET A 424 56.82 37.35 41.69
CA MET A 424 56.12 36.55 40.67
C MET A 424 54.64 36.25 40.99
N GLU A 425 54.06 36.90 42.00
CA GLU A 425 52.67 36.67 42.44
C GLU A 425 51.65 36.99 41.33
N GLY A 426 51.92 38.02 40.52
CA GLY A 426 51.08 38.39 39.36
C GLY A 426 50.95 37.26 38.34
N ILE A 427 52.08 36.69 37.87
CA ILE A 427 52.05 35.61 36.86
C ILE A 427 51.40 34.34 37.44
N THR A 428 51.66 34.03 38.72
CA THR A 428 51.04 32.88 39.41
C THR A 428 49.52 32.98 39.38
N ASN A 429 48.97 34.18 39.65
CA ASN A 429 47.53 34.43 39.56
C ASN A 429 46.99 34.27 38.13
N HIS A 430 47.72 34.73 37.11
CA HIS A 430 47.32 34.53 35.71
C HIS A 430 47.40 33.07 35.26
N LEU A 431 48.36 32.28 35.73
CA LEU A 431 48.45 30.84 35.50
C LEU A 431 47.28 30.09 36.14
N HIS A 432 46.87 30.45 37.35
CA HIS A 432 45.68 29.88 37.99
C HIS A 432 44.40 30.21 37.20
N LYS A 433 44.29 31.43 36.68
CA LYS A 433 43.17 31.82 35.82
C LYS A 433 43.16 31.05 34.49
N LEU A 434 44.32 30.85 33.85
CA LEU A 434 44.46 30.00 32.65
C LEU A 434 44.07 28.55 32.92
N GLN A 435 44.43 28.00 34.10
CA GLN A 435 43.98 26.68 34.52
C GLN A 435 42.46 26.62 34.67
N SER A 436 41.83 27.67 35.18
CA SER A 436 40.37 27.76 35.29
C SER A 436 39.70 27.72 33.92
N ILE A 437 40.19 28.50 32.94
CA ILE A 437 39.70 28.43 31.55
C ILE A 437 39.84 27.03 30.99
N HIS A 438 41.01 26.41 31.18
CA HIS A 438 41.26 25.07 30.65
C HIS A 438 40.24 24.07 31.19
N ASN A 439 39.90 24.17 32.48
CA ASN A 439 38.90 23.32 33.11
C ASN A 439 37.48 23.59 32.57
N GLU A 440 37.11 24.86 32.34
CA GLU A 440 35.79 25.21 31.77
C GLU A 440 35.65 24.76 30.32
N MET A 441 36.70 24.94 29.50
CA MET A 441 36.74 24.46 28.12
C MET A 441 36.67 22.93 28.06
N ASN A 442 37.35 22.21 28.97
CA ASN A 442 37.22 20.76 29.11
C ASN A 442 35.79 20.35 29.50
N LYS A 443 35.12 21.11 30.36
CA LYS A 443 33.72 20.85 30.73
C LYS A 443 32.78 21.04 29.54
N ALA A 444 32.94 22.11 28.77
CA ALA A 444 32.15 22.38 27.56
C ALA A 444 32.37 21.29 26.49
N GLN A 445 33.62 20.88 26.25
CA GLN A 445 33.92 19.78 25.35
C GLN A 445 33.36 18.45 25.86
N GLN A 446 33.44 18.16 27.17
CA GLN A 446 32.85 16.94 27.73
C GLN A 446 31.33 16.91 27.50
N MET A 447 30.66 18.06 27.64
CA MET A 447 29.22 18.17 27.34
C MET A 447 28.92 17.93 25.86
N LEU A 448 29.79 18.38 24.95
CA LEU A 448 29.65 18.11 23.51
C LEU A 448 29.95 16.65 23.17
N ARG A 449 31.05 16.08 23.69
CA ARG A 449 31.40 14.66 23.56
C ARG A 449 30.31 13.75 24.09
N ASP A 450 29.72 14.05 25.24
CA ASP A 450 28.60 13.25 25.76
C ASP A 450 27.42 13.22 24.78
N ARG A 451 27.18 14.31 24.05
CA ARG A 451 26.17 14.32 23.00
C ARG A 451 26.62 13.53 21.78
N VAL A 452 27.85 13.74 21.30
CA VAL A 452 28.38 13.05 20.12
C VAL A 452 28.45 11.54 20.36
N GLU A 453 29.05 11.10 21.47
CA GLU A 453 29.28 9.69 21.75
C GLU A 453 28.05 8.95 22.28
N LYS A 454 27.16 9.60 23.04
CA LYS A 454 26.01 8.91 23.65
C LYS A 454 24.68 9.24 22.98
N GLN A 455 24.45 10.50 22.63
CA GLN A 455 23.17 10.91 22.04
C GLN A 455 23.09 10.49 20.57
N ILE A 456 24.15 10.63 19.78
CA ILE A 456 24.12 10.23 18.35
C ILE A 456 23.76 8.76 18.17
N PRO A 457 24.42 7.80 18.86
CA PRO A 457 24.04 6.40 18.69
C PRO A 457 22.64 6.10 19.21
N HIS A 458 22.20 6.80 20.26
CA HIS A 458 20.84 6.65 20.77
C HIS A 458 19.79 7.15 19.77
N ASP A 459 19.97 8.35 19.24
CA ASP A 459 19.09 8.95 18.24
C ASP A 459 19.09 8.13 16.93
N LEU A 460 20.24 7.59 16.51
CA LEU A 460 20.34 6.68 15.36
C LEU A 460 19.63 5.35 15.61
N ASN A 461 19.75 4.77 16.81
CA ASN A 461 19.01 3.56 17.17
C ASN A 461 17.50 3.82 17.25
N GLU A 462 17.08 4.97 17.77
CA GLU A 462 15.67 5.37 17.82
C GLU A 462 15.12 5.63 16.41
N LEU A 463 15.88 6.32 15.55
CA LEU A 463 15.55 6.53 14.14
C LEU A 463 15.48 5.19 13.40
N SER A 464 16.44 4.28 13.62
CA SER A 464 16.40 2.92 13.05
C SER A 464 15.14 2.19 13.48
N ALA A 465 14.80 2.21 14.77
CA ALA A 465 13.58 1.58 15.28
C ALA A 465 12.30 2.22 14.72
N LYS A 466 12.26 3.55 14.58
CA LYS A 466 11.15 4.27 13.93
C LYS A 466 11.04 3.93 12.45
N THR A 467 12.15 3.86 11.74
CA THR A 467 12.21 3.46 10.32
C THR A 467 11.76 2.02 10.14
N ASP A 468 12.18 1.09 11.02
CA ASP A 468 11.73 -0.30 11.01
C ASP A 468 10.23 -0.41 11.31
N ASN A 469 9.71 0.39 12.25
CA ASN A 469 8.27 0.46 12.53
C ASN A 469 7.48 0.99 11.32
N VAL A 470 7.93 2.08 10.69
CA VAL A 470 7.30 2.63 9.48
C VAL A 470 7.35 1.61 8.34
N LYS A 471 8.48 0.95 8.13
CA LYS A 471 8.64 -0.13 7.15
C LYS A 471 7.69 -1.29 7.44
N HIS A 472 7.55 -1.70 8.70
CA HIS A 472 6.61 -2.74 9.09
C HIS A 472 5.15 -2.35 8.88
N GLN A 473 4.79 -1.09 9.18
CA GLN A 473 3.46 -0.54 8.91
C GLN A 473 3.17 -0.48 7.41
N LEU A 474 4.12 -0.03 6.59
CA LEU A 474 3.99 -0.01 5.14
C LEU A 474 3.82 -1.41 4.57
N ASN A 475 4.65 -2.38 4.99
CA ASN A 475 4.49 -3.78 4.58
C ASN A 475 3.11 -4.33 4.97
N THR A 476 2.66 -4.09 6.21
CA THR A 476 1.33 -4.54 6.66
C THR A 476 0.18 -3.91 5.84
N ARG A 477 0.34 -2.64 5.43
CA ARG A 477 -0.64 -1.96 4.57
C ARG A 477 -0.62 -2.52 3.14
N ILE A 478 0.56 -2.77 2.60
CA ILE A 478 0.74 -3.40 1.28
C ILE A 478 0.11 -4.78 1.28
N ASP A 479 0.42 -5.62 2.27
CA ASP A 479 -0.14 -6.98 2.39
C ASP A 479 -1.68 -6.94 2.45
N ARG A 480 -2.26 -6.04 3.24
CA ARG A 480 -3.72 -5.86 3.32
C ARG A 480 -4.31 -5.40 1.98
N GLU A 481 -3.67 -4.45 1.31
CA GLU A 481 -4.15 -3.96 0.02
C GLU A 481 -4.01 -5.03 -1.09
N GLU A 482 -2.95 -5.84 -1.05
CA GLU A 482 -2.79 -7.01 -1.92
C GLU A 482 -3.87 -8.07 -1.65
N GLU A 483 -4.20 -8.36 -0.40
CA GLU A 483 -5.31 -9.25 -0.03
C GLU A 483 -6.67 -8.73 -0.52
N GLU A 484 -6.96 -7.44 -0.36
CA GLU A 484 -8.19 -6.80 -0.84
C GLU A 484 -8.27 -6.84 -2.37
N ARG A 485 -7.17 -6.57 -3.07
CA ARG A 485 -7.07 -6.67 -4.54
C ARG A 485 -7.26 -8.11 -5.01
N LEU A 486 -6.62 -9.09 -4.36
CA LEU A 486 -6.80 -10.52 -4.67
C LEU A 486 -8.26 -10.97 -4.45
N PHE A 487 -8.90 -10.50 -3.39
CA PHE A 487 -10.31 -10.78 -3.12
C PHE A 487 -11.24 -10.13 -4.16
N ALA A 488 -10.95 -8.89 -4.56
CA ALA A 488 -11.67 -8.21 -5.63
C ALA A 488 -11.52 -8.94 -6.98
N ILE A 489 -10.31 -9.39 -7.31
CA ILE A 489 -10.04 -10.20 -8.51
C ILE A 489 -10.82 -11.52 -8.45
N LYS A 490 -10.81 -12.22 -7.31
CA LYS A 490 -11.56 -13.47 -7.14
C LYS A 490 -13.07 -13.27 -7.30
N LYS A 491 -13.63 -12.20 -6.73
CA LYS A 491 -15.04 -11.83 -6.93
C LYS A 491 -15.37 -11.51 -8.40
N LEU A 492 -14.47 -10.81 -9.10
CA LEU A 492 -14.63 -10.55 -10.53
C LEU A 492 -14.57 -11.84 -11.34
N GLN A 493 -13.67 -12.77 -11.00
CA GLN A 493 -13.58 -14.10 -11.63
C GLN A 493 -14.86 -14.92 -11.40
N GLU A 494 -15.36 -14.99 -10.16
CA GLU A 494 -16.63 -15.65 -9.83
C GLU A 494 -17.80 -15.04 -10.61
N LYS A 495 -17.85 -13.71 -10.72
CA LYS A 495 -18.89 -13.00 -11.48
C LYS A 495 -18.83 -13.31 -12.97
N ILE A 496 -17.62 -13.32 -13.55
CA ILE A 496 -17.38 -13.72 -14.95
C ILE A 496 -17.78 -15.19 -15.17
N GLU A 497 -17.46 -16.08 -14.23
CA GLU A 497 -17.85 -17.49 -14.30
C GLU A 497 -19.36 -17.70 -14.18
N THR A 498 -20.07 -16.94 -13.33
CA THR A 498 -21.54 -16.99 -13.25
C THR A 498 -22.20 -16.40 -14.50
N ASP A 499 -21.71 -15.28 -15.01
CA ASP A 499 -22.27 -14.61 -16.18
C ASP A 499 -22.02 -15.42 -17.47
N LEU A 500 -20.89 -16.15 -17.56
CA LEU A 500 -20.59 -17.09 -18.66
C LEU A 500 -21.14 -18.51 -18.41
N GLY A 501 -21.46 -18.86 -17.16
CA GLY A 501 -21.82 -20.21 -16.71
C GLY A 501 -23.24 -20.66 -17.02
N LEU A 502 -24.11 -19.77 -17.51
CA LEU A 502 -25.46 -20.11 -18.00
C LEU A 502 -25.49 -20.54 -19.49
N GLN A 503 -24.33 -20.75 -20.12
CA GLN A 503 -24.22 -21.34 -21.46
C GLN A 503 -23.39 -22.65 -21.50
N LYS A 504 -23.64 -23.57 -20.56
CA LYS A 504 -23.29 -25.00 -20.74
C LYS A 504 -24.33 -25.74 -21.59
N THR A 505 -24.73 -25.14 -22.71
CA THR A 505 -25.38 -25.84 -23.82
C THR A 505 -24.43 -25.78 -24.99
N GLU A 506 -23.96 -26.96 -25.39
CA GLU A 506 -23.14 -27.27 -26.56
C GLU A 506 -23.34 -26.29 -27.72
N ASN A 507 -22.52 -25.25 -27.78
CA ASN A 507 -22.18 -24.55 -29.00
C ASN A 507 -20.82 -23.90 -28.78
N LYS A 508 -19.82 -24.43 -29.49
CA LYS A 508 -18.50 -23.81 -29.67
C LYS A 508 -18.68 -22.47 -30.37
N ILE A 509 -19.05 -21.43 -29.64
CA ILE A 509 -18.93 -20.05 -30.09
C ILE A 509 -17.56 -19.59 -29.59
N GLY A 510 -16.65 -19.39 -30.53
CA GLY A 510 -15.27 -19.01 -30.26
C GLY A 510 -15.21 -17.77 -29.38
N ILE A 511 -14.76 -17.95 -28.14
CA ILE A 511 -14.27 -16.85 -27.31
C ILE A 511 -13.08 -16.28 -28.08
N ASP A 512 -13.31 -15.08 -28.62
CA ASP A 512 -12.42 -14.38 -29.54
C ASP A 512 -10.97 -14.39 -29.02
N GLU A 513 -10.04 -14.84 -29.85
CA GLU A 513 -8.63 -15.00 -29.46
C GLU A 513 -8.02 -13.64 -29.05
N ASN A 514 -8.63 -12.54 -29.51
CA ASN A 514 -8.37 -11.18 -29.05
C ASN A 514 -8.60 -10.99 -27.54
N MET A 515 -9.62 -11.62 -26.96
CA MET A 515 -9.94 -11.47 -25.54
C MET A 515 -8.93 -12.24 -24.67
N LYS A 516 -8.46 -13.42 -25.13
CA LYS A 516 -7.36 -14.12 -24.46
C LYS A 516 -6.05 -13.34 -24.55
N ILE A 517 -5.76 -12.73 -25.70
CA ILE A 517 -4.58 -11.87 -25.88
C ILE A 517 -4.69 -10.63 -24.97
N ALA A 518 -5.87 -10.01 -24.87
CA ALA A 518 -6.09 -8.86 -24.00
C ALA A 518 -5.90 -9.21 -22.52
N VAL A 519 -6.45 -10.34 -22.05
CA VAL A 519 -6.26 -10.81 -20.67
C VAL A 519 -4.78 -11.14 -20.40
N ARG A 520 -4.07 -11.77 -21.35
CA ARG A 520 -2.64 -12.06 -21.21
C ARG A 520 -1.80 -10.79 -21.15
N LYS A 521 -2.06 -9.81 -22.01
CA LYS A 521 -1.40 -8.50 -21.99
C LYS A 521 -1.68 -7.73 -20.69
N LEU A 522 -2.90 -7.81 -20.17
CA LEU A 522 -3.26 -7.18 -18.91
C LEU A 522 -2.50 -7.83 -17.74
N ALA A 523 -2.41 -9.16 -17.72
CA ALA A 523 -1.63 -9.89 -16.72
C ALA A 523 -0.12 -9.55 -16.79
N GLU A 524 0.46 -9.50 -18.00
CA GLU A 524 1.84 -9.07 -18.21
C GLU A 524 2.06 -7.62 -17.74
N SER A 525 1.15 -6.69 -18.08
CA SER A 525 1.25 -5.30 -17.64
C SER A 525 1.17 -5.14 -16.12
N VAL A 526 0.35 -5.96 -15.44
CA VAL A 526 0.23 -5.93 -13.97
C VAL A 526 1.52 -6.44 -13.31
N VAL A 527 2.15 -7.48 -13.86
CA VAL A 527 3.44 -7.99 -13.37
C VAL A 527 4.54 -6.94 -13.54
N THR A 528 4.61 -6.29 -14.70
CA THR A 528 5.62 -5.25 -14.94
C THR A 528 5.41 -4.04 -14.03
N ALA A 529 4.16 -3.63 -13.78
CA ALA A 529 3.84 -2.56 -12.84
C ALA A 529 4.24 -2.92 -11.39
N LYS A 530 4.02 -4.19 -10.98
CA LYS A 530 4.48 -4.70 -9.69
C LYS A 530 6.00 -4.61 -9.55
N ASP A 531 6.75 -5.08 -10.55
CA ASP A 531 8.21 -5.07 -10.52
C ASP A 531 8.77 -3.63 -10.50
N PHE A 532 8.15 -2.71 -11.25
CA PHE A 532 8.50 -1.30 -11.22
C PHE A 532 8.27 -0.67 -9.84
N LEU A 533 7.12 -0.92 -9.22
CA LEU A 533 6.80 -0.42 -7.88
C LEU A 533 7.75 -1.00 -6.82
N ASN A 534 8.04 -2.30 -6.87
CA ASN A 534 8.98 -2.95 -5.96
C ASN A 534 10.40 -2.35 -6.09
N ASN A 535 10.86 -2.09 -7.32
CA ASN A 535 12.15 -1.44 -7.53
C ASN A 535 12.14 0.01 -7.01
N LYS A 536 11.08 0.78 -7.25
CA LYS A 536 10.98 2.16 -6.77
C LYS A 536 10.96 2.22 -5.23
N ILE A 537 10.18 1.35 -4.58
CA ILE A 537 10.15 1.21 -3.11
C ILE A 537 11.54 0.82 -2.60
N THR A 538 12.22 -0.13 -3.23
CA THR A 538 13.56 -0.55 -2.82
C THR A 538 14.58 0.60 -2.91
N VAL A 539 14.54 1.40 -3.98
CA VAL A 539 15.41 2.57 -4.16
C VAL A 539 15.11 3.65 -3.12
N GLU A 540 13.84 3.96 -2.86
CA GLU A 540 13.49 4.96 -1.86
C GLU A 540 13.85 4.50 -0.44
N VAL A 541 13.66 3.21 -0.10
CA VAL A 541 14.13 2.64 1.17
C VAL A 541 15.65 2.76 1.30
N GLN A 542 16.41 2.52 0.23
CA GLN A 542 17.86 2.70 0.25
C GLN A 542 18.28 4.16 0.43
N GLN A 543 17.56 5.12 -0.17
CA GLN A 543 17.85 6.55 -0.01
C GLN A 543 17.52 7.08 1.39
N VAL A 544 16.56 6.47 2.10
CA VAL A 544 16.22 6.85 3.48
C VAL A 544 17.16 6.22 4.51
N CYS A 545 17.82 5.09 4.19
CA CYS A 545 18.74 4.38 5.08
C CYS A 545 20.22 4.81 4.98
N VAL A 546 20.56 5.79 4.13
CA VAL A 546 21.89 6.45 4.05
C VAL A 546 21.76 7.87 4.55
#